data_AF-A0A2D7IC79-F1
#
_entry.id   AF-A0A2D7IC79-F1
#
_cell.length_a   1.000
_cell.length_b   1.000
_cell.length_c   1.000
_cell.angle_alpha   90.00
_cell.angle_beta   90.00
_cell.angle_gamma   90.00
#
_symmetry.space_group_name_H-M   'P 1'
#
loop_
_entity.id
_entity.type
_entity.pdbx_description
1 polymer ?
#
loop_
_entity_poly.entity_id
_entity_poly.type
_entity_poly.pdbx_seq_one_letter_code
_entity_poly.pdbx_strand_id
1 'polypeptide(L)'
;MWGRMMNKTLGYVHFWVTAVGAYGIFFPMHFIGMAGLPRRYYTNTAFPYFDDLADINVLITVFALVTGLAQLIFLFNFFHSMYYGKKAEKNPWNSNTLEWTAPVEHIHGNWPGKIPEVFRWAYDYSKPGKNQDFVPQSTPIAKGEKITEH
;
A
#
# COMPACT_ATOMS: atom_id res chain seq x y z
N MET A 1 -14.50 0.96 -2.34
CA MET A 1 -14.70 2.37 -2.73
C MET A 1 -15.52 2.53 -4.02
N TRP A 2 -15.07 2.04 -5.18
CA TRP A 2 -15.79 2.16 -6.47
C TRP A 2 -16.27 0.83 -7.06
N GLY A 3 -16.19 -0.27 -6.28
CA GLY A 3 -16.59 -1.60 -6.73
C GLY A 3 -15.80 -2.13 -7.93
N ARG A 4 -14.59 -1.61 -8.17
CA ARG A 4 -13.70 -2.06 -9.25
C ARG A 4 -12.27 -2.28 -8.76
N MET A 5 -11.62 -3.26 -9.38
CA MET A 5 -10.25 -3.67 -9.10
C MET A 5 -9.26 -2.88 -9.97
N MET A 6 -8.15 -2.45 -9.35
CA MET A 6 -7.03 -1.85 -10.08
C MET A 6 -6.27 -2.90 -10.90
N ASN A 7 -5.61 -2.46 -11.98
CA ASN A 7 -4.75 -3.34 -12.77
C ASN A 7 -3.50 -3.71 -11.95
N LYS A 8 -3.33 -5.02 -11.68
CA LYS A 8 -2.19 -5.56 -10.91
C LYS A 8 -0.86 -5.33 -11.61
N THR A 9 -0.78 -5.51 -12.93
CA THR A 9 0.46 -5.34 -13.70
C THR A 9 0.96 -3.90 -13.62
N LEU A 10 0.08 -2.92 -13.84
CA LEU A 10 0.43 -1.50 -13.68
C LEU A 10 0.78 -1.18 -12.22
N GLY A 11 0.13 -1.83 -11.26
CA GLY A 11 0.46 -1.73 -9.84
C GLY A 11 1.89 -2.22 -9.54
N TYR A 12 2.30 -3.37 -10.08
CA TYR A 12 3.66 -3.90 -9.92
C TYR A 12 4.71 -3.01 -10.58
N VAL A 13 4.44 -2.50 -11.79
CA VAL A 13 5.35 -1.56 -12.46
C VAL A 13 5.54 -0.30 -11.61
N HIS A 14 4.44 0.32 -11.16
CA HIS A 14 4.50 1.48 -10.28
C HIS A 14 5.26 1.18 -8.98
N PHE A 15 4.99 0.03 -8.36
CA PHE A 15 5.65 -0.39 -7.12
C PHE A 15 7.16 -0.51 -7.30
N TRP A 16 7.63 -1.27 -8.30
CA TRP A 16 9.06 -1.53 -8.47
C TRP A 16 9.84 -0.28 -8.89
N VAL A 17 9.29 0.54 -9.79
CA VAL A 17 9.93 1.79 -10.19
C VAL A 17 10.02 2.74 -9.00
N THR A 18 8.95 2.87 -8.22
CA THR A 18 8.94 3.73 -7.02
C THR A 18 9.86 3.18 -5.92
N ALA A 19 9.91 1.86 -5.70
CA ALA A 19 10.77 1.26 -4.69
C ALA A 19 12.25 1.46 -5.03
N VAL A 20 12.66 1.09 -6.25
CA VAL A 20 14.04 1.30 -6.72
C VAL A 20 14.40 2.78 -6.72
N GLY A 21 13.48 3.64 -7.18
CA GLY A 21 13.63 5.09 -7.16
C GLY A 21 13.81 5.65 -5.74
N ALA A 22 13.01 5.20 -4.78
CA ALA A 22 13.13 5.61 -3.37
C ALA A 22 14.50 5.22 -2.79
N TYR A 23 14.99 4.01 -3.06
CA TYR A 23 16.36 3.64 -2.67
C TYR A 23 17.40 4.53 -3.38
N GLY A 24 17.26 4.77 -4.69
CA GLY A 24 18.16 5.64 -5.45
C GLY A 24 18.18 7.09 -5.00
N ILE A 25 17.10 7.60 -4.41
CA ILE A 25 17.02 8.95 -3.83
C ILE A 25 17.59 8.97 -2.42
N PHE A 26 17.04 8.13 -1.54
CA PHE A 26 17.29 8.26 -0.10
C PHE A 26 18.58 7.57 0.33
N PHE A 27 19.01 6.50 -0.33
CA PHE A 27 20.25 5.82 0.05
C PHE A 27 21.48 6.72 -0.14
N PRO A 28 21.67 7.41 -1.29
CA PRO A 28 22.77 8.37 -1.43
C PRO A 28 22.69 9.56 -0.46
N MET A 29 21.48 9.99 -0.08
CA MET A 29 21.31 11.06 0.93
C MET A 29 21.88 10.68 2.30
N HIS A 30 21.92 9.39 2.66
CA HIS A 30 22.57 8.97 3.92
C HIS A 30 24.08 9.28 3.88
N PHE A 31 24.74 9.04 2.75
CA PHE A 31 26.18 9.31 2.59
C PHE A 31 26.47 10.81 2.53
N ILE A 32 25.65 11.59 1.82
CA ILE A 32 25.77 13.06 1.80
C ILE A 32 25.59 13.64 3.20
N GLY A 33 24.64 13.12 3.98
CA GLY A 33 24.45 13.51 5.38
C GLY A 33 25.65 13.17 6.26
N MET A 34 26.25 11.99 6.10
CA MET A 34 27.47 11.59 6.81
C MET A 34 28.70 12.42 6.41
N ALA A 35 28.77 12.87 5.15
CA ALA A 35 29.80 13.79 4.68
C ALA A 35 29.68 15.22 5.25
N GLY A 36 28.62 15.47 6.03
CA GLY A 36 28.42 16.73 6.75
C GLY A 36 27.65 17.79 6.00
N LEU A 37 26.99 17.44 4.87
CA LEU A 37 26.19 18.40 4.11
C LEU A 37 24.88 18.72 4.87
N PRO A 38 24.71 19.96 5.35
CA PRO A 38 23.55 20.32 6.16
C PRO A 38 22.28 20.42 5.30
N ARG A 39 21.15 20.03 5.88
CA ARG A 39 19.83 20.16 5.25
C ARG A 39 19.45 21.64 5.01
N ARG A 40 18.56 21.88 4.04
CA ARG A 40 17.94 23.19 3.73
C ARG A 40 18.88 24.22 3.09
N TYR A 41 19.96 23.79 2.46
CA TYR A 41 20.80 24.64 1.63
C TYR A 41 20.33 24.63 0.18
N TYR A 42 20.22 25.82 -0.42
CA TYR A 42 19.82 25.96 -1.82
C TYR A 42 20.98 25.69 -2.79
N THR A 43 22.22 25.94 -2.35
CA THR A 43 23.44 25.64 -3.08
C THR A 43 24.53 25.14 -2.14
N ASN A 44 25.32 24.20 -2.62
CA ASN A 44 26.49 23.67 -1.92
C ASN A 44 27.81 24.08 -2.60
N THR A 45 27.75 24.75 -3.77
CA THR A 45 28.91 25.17 -4.58
C THR A 45 29.69 26.35 -3.98
N ALA A 46 29.20 26.94 -2.88
CA ALA A 46 29.90 27.99 -2.17
C ALA A 46 31.04 27.44 -1.28
N PHE A 47 31.11 26.12 -1.09
CA PHE A 47 32.09 25.45 -0.26
C PHE A 47 32.84 24.40 -1.09
N PRO A 48 34.09 24.66 -1.50
CA PRO A 48 34.87 23.74 -2.32
C PRO A 48 35.03 22.33 -1.73
N TYR A 49 34.87 22.20 -0.40
CA TYR A 49 34.87 20.92 0.32
C TYR A 49 33.72 19.97 -0.11
N PHE A 50 32.65 20.48 -0.71
CA PHE A 50 31.49 19.68 -1.14
C PHE A 50 31.38 19.50 -2.66
N ASP A 51 32.39 19.93 -3.43
CA ASP A 51 32.36 19.82 -4.90
C ASP A 51 32.20 18.36 -5.36
N ASP A 52 32.83 17.42 -4.66
CA ASP A 52 32.71 15.97 -4.92
C ASP A 52 31.30 15.40 -4.66
N LEU A 53 30.45 16.10 -3.91
CA LEU A 53 29.07 15.70 -3.63
C LEU A 53 28.09 16.19 -4.70
N ALA A 54 28.52 17.03 -5.65
CA ALA A 54 27.68 17.56 -6.70
C ALA A 54 27.13 16.44 -7.61
N ASP A 55 27.98 15.50 -8.01
CA ASP A 55 27.59 14.36 -8.87
C ASP A 55 26.54 13.46 -8.21
N ILE A 56 26.65 13.26 -6.89
CA ILE A 56 25.67 12.48 -6.12
C ILE A 56 24.32 13.20 -6.08
N ASN A 57 24.30 14.53 -5.96
CA ASN A 57 23.06 15.31 -6.01
C ASN A 57 22.40 15.27 -7.39
N VAL A 58 23.19 15.24 -8.47
CA VAL A 58 22.68 15.06 -9.84
C VAL A 58 22.03 13.68 -9.97
N LEU A 59 22.69 12.62 -9.49
CA LEU A 59 22.15 11.27 -9.49
C LEU A 59 20.82 11.18 -8.72
N ILE A 60 20.76 11.75 -7.52
CA ILE A 60 19.54 11.83 -6.71
C ILE A 60 18.43 12.52 -7.50
N THR A 61 18.73 13.63 -8.18
CA THR A 61 17.76 14.39 -8.96
C THR A 61 17.20 13.56 -10.12
N VAL A 62 18.04 12.80 -10.82
CA VAL A 62 17.59 11.88 -11.87
C VAL A 62 16.62 10.84 -11.30
N PHE A 63 16.96 10.19 -10.19
CA PHE A 63 16.05 9.24 -9.54
C PHE A 63 14.75 9.91 -9.05
N ALA A 64 14.82 11.14 -8.53
CA ALA A 64 13.66 11.91 -8.11
C ALA A 64 12.72 12.21 -9.27
N LEU A 65 13.24 12.62 -10.42
CA LEU A 65 12.45 12.87 -11.63
C LEU A 65 11.82 11.58 -12.16
N VAL A 66 12.57 10.48 -12.26
CA VAL A 66 12.04 9.18 -12.69
C VAL A 66 10.94 8.68 -11.76
N THR A 67 11.15 8.79 -10.44
CA THR A 67 10.15 8.42 -9.43
C THR A 67 8.92 9.31 -9.49
N GLY A 68 9.10 10.60 -9.75
CA GLY A 68 8.02 11.55 -9.99
C GLY A 68 7.18 11.16 -11.21
N LEU A 69 7.82 10.78 -12.32
CA LEU A 69 7.13 10.29 -13.52
C LEU A 69 6.38 8.97 -13.26
N ALA A 70 6.89 8.11 -12.39
CA ALA A 70 6.21 6.87 -12.01
C ALA A 70 4.83 7.15 -11.38
N GLN A 71 4.63 8.30 -10.72
CA GLN A 71 3.32 8.68 -10.18
C GLN A 71 2.26 8.83 -11.28
N LEU A 72 2.64 9.20 -12.51
CA LEU A 72 1.72 9.25 -13.64
C LEU A 72 1.15 7.86 -13.97
N ILE A 73 1.95 6.81 -13.82
CA ILE A 73 1.50 5.41 -14.01
C ILE A 73 0.45 5.06 -12.95
N PHE A 74 0.67 5.47 -11.70
CA PHE A 74 -0.30 5.28 -10.63
C PHE A 74 -1.60 6.03 -10.89
N LEU A 75 -1.52 7.33 -11.22
CA LEU A 75 -2.70 8.15 -11.52
C LEU A 75 -3.48 7.56 -12.68
N PHE A 76 -2.80 7.17 -13.76
CA PHE A 76 -3.43 6.48 -14.88
C PHE A 76 -4.14 5.20 -14.43
N ASN A 77 -3.45 4.32 -13.69
CA ASN A 77 -4.06 3.06 -13.21
C ASN A 77 -5.28 3.34 -12.31
N PHE A 78 -5.20 4.33 -11.45
CA PHE A 78 -6.27 4.72 -10.53
C PHE A 78 -7.52 5.21 -11.27
N PHE A 79 -7.36 6.24 -12.12
CA PHE A 79 -8.49 6.81 -12.87
C PHE A 79 -9.02 5.82 -13.91
N HIS A 80 -8.17 5.15 -14.67
CA HIS A 80 -8.59 4.15 -15.64
C HIS A 80 -9.38 3.02 -14.96
N SER A 81 -8.91 2.50 -13.83
CA SER A 81 -9.58 1.40 -13.12
C SER A 81 -10.89 1.82 -12.47
N MET A 82 -11.03 3.10 -12.08
CA MET A 82 -12.28 3.65 -11.55
C MET A 82 -13.42 3.54 -12.57
N TYR A 83 -13.15 3.80 -13.86
CA TYR A 83 -14.17 3.76 -14.91
C TYR A 83 -14.24 2.40 -15.63
N TYR A 84 -13.08 1.79 -15.91
CA TYR A 84 -12.96 0.63 -16.80
C TYR A 84 -12.38 -0.63 -16.12
N GLY A 85 -12.06 -0.58 -14.83
CA GLY A 85 -11.52 -1.72 -14.08
C GLY A 85 -12.50 -2.89 -13.96
N LYS A 86 -12.01 -4.11 -13.70
CA LYS A 86 -12.89 -5.27 -13.49
C LYS A 86 -13.77 -5.05 -12.27
N LYS A 87 -15.03 -5.51 -12.30
CA LYS A 87 -15.90 -5.47 -11.11
C LYS A 87 -15.22 -6.22 -9.95
N ALA A 88 -15.20 -5.59 -8.79
CA ALA A 88 -14.66 -6.17 -7.57
C ALA A 88 -15.72 -7.07 -6.93
N GLU A 89 -15.26 -8.20 -6.40
CA GLU A 89 -16.04 -8.98 -5.45
C GLU A 89 -16.11 -8.23 -4.11
N LYS A 90 -17.03 -8.65 -3.24
CA LYS A 90 -17.21 -8.03 -1.92
C LYS A 90 -15.94 -8.13 -1.06
N ASN A 91 -15.25 -9.27 -1.11
CA ASN A 91 -14.01 -9.53 -0.38
C ASN A 91 -12.95 -10.13 -1.31
N PRO A 92 -12.32 -9.32 -2.17
CA PRO A 92 -11.37 -9.81 -3.18
C PRO A 92 -10.02 -10.26 -2.58
N TRP A 93 -9.77 -9.95 -1.31
CA TRP A 93 -8.52 -10.26 -0.61
C TRP A 93 -8.68 -11.34 0.47
N ASN A 94 -9.88 -11.94 0.59
CA ASN A 94 -10.16 -12.94 1.61
C ASN A 94 -9.82 -12.48 3.04
N SER A 95 -10.06 -11.20 3.35
CA SER A 95 -9.78 -10.67 4.68
C SER A 95 -10.89 -11.02 5.67
N ASN A 96 -10.54 -11.18 6.94
CA ASN A 96 -11.48 -11.59 7.99
C ASN A 96 -12.25 -10.44 8.63
N THR A 97 -11.77 -9.21 8.46
CA THR A 97 -12.25 -8.03 9.16
C THR A 97 -13.63 -7.57 8.69
N LEU A 98 -14.36 -6.85 9.54
CA LEU A 98 -15.78 -6.53 9.33
C LEU A 98 -16.04 -5.65 8.09
N GLU A 99 -15.11 -4.83 7.65
CA GLU A 99 -15.29 -3.96 6.49
C GLU A 99 -15.62 -4.75 5.21
N TRP A 100 -15.18 -6.01 5.13
CA TRP A 100 -15.45 -6.92 4.02
C TRP A 100 -16.84 -7.56 4.09
N THR A 101 -17.62 -7.24 5.13
CA THR A 101 -19.04 -7.63 5.26
C THR A 101 -20.00 -6.50 4.86
N ALA A 102 -19.51 -5.27 4.71
CA ALA A 102 -20.33 -4.16 4.23
C ALA A 102 -20.66 -4.31 2.73
N PRO A 103 -21.87 -3.94 2.28
CA PRO A 103 -22.19 -3.89 0.86
C PRO A 103 -21.36 -2.81 0.15
N VAL A 104 -21.12 -3.01 -1.16
CA VAL A 104 -20.41 -2.03 -1.99
C VAL A 104 -21.42 -1.04 -2.58
N GLU A 105 -22.11 -0.31 -1.68
CA GLU A 105 -23.16 0.64 -2.02
C GLU A 105 -22.89 2.00 -1.38
N HIS A 106 -23.32 3.07 -2.04
CA HIS A 106 -23.21 4.43 -1.52
C HIS A 106 -24.39 4.73 -0.59
N ILE A 107 -24.32 4.24 0.64
CA ILE A 107 -25.34 4.42 1.68
C ILE A 107 -24.81 5.27 2.85
N HIS A 108 -25.70 5.95 3.56
CA HIS A 108 -25.39 6.55 4.86
C HIS A 108 -25.57 5.50 5.96
N GLY A 109 -24.48 5.18 6.65
CA GLY A 109 -24.36 4.00 7.51
C GLY A 109 -23.72 2.83 6.75
N ASN A 110 -22.84 2.06 7.42
CA ASN A 110 -22.03 1.04 6.74
C ASN A 110 -22.79 -0.28 6.45
N TRP A 111 -23.76 -0.65 7.29
CA TRP A 111 -24.51 -1.90 7.16
C TRP A 111 -26.00 -1.64 7.09
N PRO A 112 -26.72 -2.20 6.11
CA PRO A 112 -28.17 -2.20 6.12
C PRO A 112 -28.66 -3.21 7.18
N GLY A 113 -29.47 -2.75 8.14
CA GLY A 113 -30.08 -3.61 9.15
C GLY A 113 -29.17 -3.96 10.33
N LYS A 114 -29.11 -5.25 10.70
CA LYS A 114 -28.38 -5.71 11.89
C LYS A 114 -26.86 -5.55 11.67
N ILE A 115 -26.19 -4.88 12.61
CA ILE A 115 -24.74 -4.69 12.62
C ILE A 115 -24.05 -6.06 12.84
N PRO A 116 -22.97 -6.38 12.11
CA PRO A 116 -22.24 -7.62 12.32
C PRO A 116 -21.58 -7.65 13.71
N GLU A 117 -21.66 -8.80 14.37
CA GLU A 117 -21.01 -9.06 15.65
C GLU A 117 -19.66 -9.74 15.42
N VAL A 118 -18.69 -9.46 16.30
CA VAL A 118 -17.37 -10.07 16.27
C VAL A 118 -17.38 -11.31 17.17
N PHE A 119 -17.17 -12.48 16.57
CA PHE A 119 -17.09 -13.75 17.32
C PHE A 119 -15.67 -14.26 17.50
N ARG A 120 -14.71 -13.76 16.72
CA ARG A 120 -13.34 -14.27 16.64
C ARG A 120 -12.34 -13.19 16.27
N TRP A 121 -11.07 -13.50 16.36
CA TRP A 121 -9.98 -12.58 16.08
C TRP A 121 -9.86 -12.24 14.59
N ALA A 122 -9.23 -11.11 14.28
CA ALA A 122 -9.02 -10.65 12.90
C ALA A 122 -8.00 -11.52 12.13
N TYR A 123 -7.11 -12.22 12.84
CA TYR A 123 -6.04 -13.03 12.24
C TYR A 123 -6.33 -14.54 12.24
N ASP A 124 -7.60 -14.95 12.34
CA ASP A 124 -8.03 -16.36 12.29
C ASP A 124 -7.89 -16.93 10.85
N TYR A 125 -6.67 -16.93 10.32
CA TYR A 125 -6.25 -17.53 9.06
C TYR A 125 -5.64 -18.91 9.30
N SER A 126 -5.71 -19.78 8.29
CA SER A 126 -5.16 -21.14 8.29
C SER A 126 -5.57 -21.99 9.49
N LYS A 127 -6.80 -21.79 10.01
CA LYS A 127 -7.26 -22.45 11.23
C LYS A 127 -7.41 -23.96 11.02
N PRO A 128 -6.77 -24.81 11.86
CA PRO A 128 -6.89 -26.26 11.73
C PRO A 128 -8.36 -26.72 11.79
N GLY A 129 -8.75 -27.60 10.86
CA GLY A 129 -10.12 -28.15 10.80
C GLY A 129 -11.13 -27.26 10.07
N LYS A 130 -10.70 -26.18 9.41
CA LYS A 130 -11.53 -25.39 8.49
C LYS A 130 -11.15 -25.67 7.04
N ASN A 131 -12.14 -25.72 6.16
CA ASN A 131 -11.94 -25.95 4.73
C ASN A 131 -11.42 -24.71 3.99
N GLN A 132 -11.63 -23.51 4.56
CA GLN A 132 -11.18 -22.24 4.00
C GLN A 132 -10.01 -21.72 4.83
N ASP A 133 -9.08 -21.08 4.14
CA ASP A 133 -7.89 -20.49 4.74
C ASP A 133 -8.19 -19.24 5.58
N PHE A 134 -9.37 -18.65 5.44
CA PHE A 134 -9.77 -17.46 6.17
C PHE A 134 -11.14 -17.68 6.80
N VAL A 135 -11.31 -17.27 8.06
CA VAL A 135 -12.60 -17.32 8.75
C VAL A 135 -13.01 -15.92 9.18
N PRO A 136 -14.00 -15.29 8.52
CA PRO A 136 -14.42 -13.94 8.85
C PRO A 136 -14.86 -13.77 10.30
N GLN A 137 -14.58 -12.59 10.87
CA GLN A 137 -14.91 -12.24 12.25
C GLN A 137 -16.40 -12.36 12.59
N SER A 138 -17.26 -12.20 11.57
CA SER A 138 -18.71 -12.36 11.68
C SER A 138 -19.19 -13.80 11.70
N THR A 139 -18.30 -14.79 11.56
CA THR A 139 -18.66 -16.21 11.57
C THR A 139 -18.75 -16.72 13.01
N PRO A 140 -19.91 -17.22 13.47
CA PRO A 140 -20.06 -17.77 14.82
C PRO A 140 -19.08 -18.92 15.10
N ILE A 141 -18.67 -19.05 16.37
CA ILE A 141 -17.80 -20.15 16.81
C ILE A 141 -18.58 -21.47 16.74
N ALA A 142 -18.04 -22.48 16.05
CA ALA A 142 -18.68 -23.77 15.95
C ALA A 142 -18.63 -24.55 17.28
N LYS A 143 -19.56 -25.47 17.50
CA LYS A 143 -19.59 -26.28 18.72
C LYS A 143 -18.31 -27.11 18.84
N GLY A 144 -17.53 -26.89 19.91
CA GLY A 144 -16.24 -27.55 20.15
C GLY A 144 -15.03 -26.91 19.45
N GLU A 145 -15.23 -25.80 18.74
CA GLU A 145 -14.12 -25.03 18.16
C GLU A 145 -13.37 -24.30 19.27
N LYS A 146 -12.06 -24.57 19.39
CA LYS A 146 -11.19 -23.83 20.31
C LYS A 146 -11.00 -22.40 19.77
N ILE A 147 -11.16 -21.43 20.66
CA ILE A 147 -10.82 -20.03 20.38
C ILE A 147 -9.29 -19.93 20.51
N THR A 148 -8.64 -19.49 19.45
CA THR A 148 -7.22 -19.17 19.42
C THR A 148 -7.05 -17.72 19.91
N GLU A 149 -6.36 -17.52 21.03
CA GLU A 149 -6.16 -16.20 21.67
C GLU A 149 -4.88 -15.48 21.18
N HIS A 150 -4.60 -15.49 19.88
CA HIS A 150 -3.40 -14.84 19.32
C HIS A 150 -3.78 -13.74 18.34
#